data_AF-A0A2H5QPF3-F1
#
_entry.id   AF-A0A2H5QPF3-F1
#
_cell.length_a   1.000
_cell.length_b   1.000
_cell.length_c   1.000
_cell.angle_alpha   90.00
_cell.angle_beta   90.00
_cell.angle_gamma   90.00
#
_symmetry.space_group_name_H-M   'P 1'
#
loop_
_entity.id
_entity.type
_entity.pdbx_description
1 polymer ?
#
loop_
_entity_poly.entity_id
_entity_poly.type
_entity_poly.pdbx_seq_one_letter_code
_entity_poly.pdbx_strand_id
1 'polypeptide(L)' 'MKLLKVGGIAVYDNTLWEGTIAMPKEQVPDHFRGNSRQAILDLNRSLADDPRVQLSHVAFDESVNIQYVYKLYCAS' A
#
# COMPACT_ATOMS: atom_id res chain seq x y z
N MET A 1 14.82 -5.03 -2.85
CA MET A 1 14.21 -6.21 -3.51
C MET A 1 15.30 -7.21 -3.89
N LYS A 2 15.53 -8.27 -3.09
CA LYS A 2 16.63 -9.25 -3.34
C LYS A 2 16.17 -10.55 -4.01
N LEU A 3 14.88 -10.87 -3.91
CA LEU A 3 14.32 -12.14 -4.39
C LEU A 3 13.64 -12.02 -5.76
N LEU A 4 13.29 -10.79 -6.18
CA LEU A 4 12.68 -10.54 -7.47
C LEU A 4 13.78 -10.30 -8.50
N LYS A 5 13.62 -10.91 -9.68
CA LYS A 5 14.38 -10.51 -10.86
C LYS A 5 14.02 -9.09 -11.29
N VAL A 6 14.89 -8.43 -12.06
CA VAL A 6 14.56 -7.18 -12.76
C VAL A 6 13.33 -7.39 -13.64
N GLY A 7 12.38 -6.44 -13.59
CA GLY A 7 11.05 -6.54 -14.20
C GLY A 7 10.09 -7.49 -13.48
N GLY A 8 10.50 -8.12 -12.38
CA GLY A 8 9.64 -8.91 -11.51
C GLY A 8 8.59 -8.05 -10.80
N ILE A 9 7.48 -8.69 -10.44
CA ILE A 9 6.33 -8.03 -9.82
C ILE A 9 6.19 -8.49 -8.37
N ALA A 10 6.05 -7.52 -7.46
CA ALA A 10 5.49 -7.75 -6.14
C ALA A 10 4.15 -7.04 -6.01
N VAL A 11 3.25 -7.67 -5.26
CA VAL A 11 1.87 -7.25 -5.02
C VAL A 11 1.72 -7.09 -3.52
N TYR A 12 1.33 -5.90 -3.08
CA TYR A 12 1.00 -5.62 -1.68
C TYR A 12 -0.50 -5.42 -1.56
N ASP A 13 -1.13 -6.22 -0.72
CA ASP A 13 -2.55 -6.12 -0.43
C ASP A 13 -2.82 -5.15 0.73
N ASN A 14 -4.07 -4.68 0.86
CA ASN A 14 -4.58 -3.83 1.93
C ASN A 14 -3.82 -2.51 2.13
N THR A 15 -3.23 -1.96 1.06
CA THR A 15 -2.37 -0.76 1.15
C THR A 15 -3.14 0.53 1.49
N LEU A 16 -4.47 0.51 1.43
CA LEU A 16 -5.33 1.56 1.95
C LEU A 16 -5.83 1.37 3.37
N TRP A 17 -5.71 0.15 3.90
CA TRP A 17 -6.26 -0.20 5.20
C TRP A 17 -7.72 0.24 5.33
N GLU A 18 -8.60 -0.29 4.48
CA GLU A 18 -10.03 0.06 4.44
C GLU A 18 -10.30 1.56 4.17
N GLY A 19 -9.43 2.20 3.40
CA GLY A 19 -9.49 3.63 3.09
C GLY A 19 -9.04 4.55 4.23
N THR A 20 -8.79 4.02 5.43
CA THR A 20 -8.47 4.81 6.63
C THR A 20 -7.15 5.57 6.56
N ILE A 21 -6.28 5.16 5.63
CA ILE A 21 -5.01 5.84 5.34
C ILE A 21 -5.25 7.21 4.71
N ALA A 22 -6.33 7.37 3.94
CA ALA A 22 -6.72 8.64 3.31
C ALA A 22 -7.57 9.54 4.23
N MET A 23 -7.98 9.05 5.40
CA MET A 23 -8.83 9.78 6.34
C MET A 23 -8.03 10.66 7.32
N PRO A 24 -8.57 11.81 7.75
CA PRO A 24 -8.05 12.54 8.92
C PRO A 24 -8.04 11.65 10.15
N LYS A 25 -7.00 11.77 10.99
CA LYS A 25 -6.76 10.87 12.14
C LYS A 25 -7.94 10.83 13.11
N GLU A 26 -8.64 11.96 13.25
CA GLU A 26 -9.79 12.16 14.12
C GLU A 26 -11.02 11.40 13.65
N GLN A 27 -11.11 11.12 12.34
CA GLN A 27 -12.25 10.43 11.71
C GLN A 27 -12.02 8.92 11.55
N VAL A 28 -10.80 8.44 11.78
CA VAL A 28 -10.48 7.01 11.71
C VAL A 28 -11.23 6.27 12.83
N PRO A 29 -11.95 5.17 12.55
CA PRO A 29 -12.58 4.35 13.59
C PRO A 29 -11.55 3.78 14.58
N ASP A 30 -11.90 3.66 15.86
CA ASP A 30 -10.96 3.26 16.94
C ASP A 30 -10.21 1.95 16.64
N HIS A 31 -10.89 0.96 16.07
CA HIS A 31 -10.30 -0.33 15.72
C HIS A 31 -9.24 -0.24 14.59
N PHE A 32 -9.20 0.85 13.83
CA PHE A 32 -8.18 1.14 12.82
C PHE A 32 -7.11 2.13 13.29
N ARG A 33 -7.21 2.72 14.49
CA ARG A 33 -6.21 3.69 15.01
C ARG A 33 -4.92 3.06 15.55
N GLY A 34 -4.81 1.72 15.50
CA GLY A 34 -3.64 1.00 16.02
C GLY A 34 -2.37 1.14 15.17
N ASN A 35 -1.31 0.49 15.63
CA ASN A 35 0.02 0.52 15.00
C ASN A 35 0.02 0.05 13.54
N SER A 36 -0.93 -0.81 13.15
CA SER A 36 -1.06 -1.29 11.77
C SER A 36 -1.28 -0.14 10.79
N ARG A 37 -2.11 0.86 11.12
CA ARG A 37 -2.34 2.02 10.23
C ARG A 37 -1.05 2.82 10.01
N GLN A 38 -0.26 3.00 11.06
CA GLN A 38 1.03 3.69 10.95
C GLN A 38 2.01 2.88 10.10
N ALA A 39 2.07 1.56 10.29
CA ALA A 39 2.93 0.68 9.50
C ALA A 39 2.59 0.72 8.00
N ILE A 40 1.29 0.76 7.65
CA ILE A 40 0.85 0.90 6.25
C ILE A 40 1.21 2.28 5.69
N LEU A 41 1.05 3.37 6.46
CA LEU A 41 1.51 4.71 6.04
C LEU A 41 3.01 4.74 5.75
N ASP A 42 3.81 4.15 6.64
CA ASP A 42 5.27 4.13 6.52
C ASP A 42 5.71 3.23 5.35
N LEU A 43 5.04 2.10 5.15
CA LEU A 43 5.23 1.24 3.98
C LEU A 43 4.96 2.01 2.68
N ASN A 44 3.80 2.67 2.57
CA ASN A 44 3.40 3.38 1.36
C ASN A 44 4.39 4.52 1.04
N ARG A 45 4.85 5.27 2.06
CA ARG A 45 5.89 6.29 1.90
C ARG A 45 7.21 5.70 1.42
N SER A 46 7.67 4.64 2.08
CA SER A 46 8.91 3.95 1.71
C SER A 46 8.88 3.43 0.27
N LEU A 47 7.73 2.88 -0.17
CA LEU A 47 7.55 2.42 -1.55
C LEU A 47 7.47 3.56 -2.56
N ALA A 48 6.84 4.68 -2.19
CA ALA A 48 6.76 5.88 -3.04
C ALA A 48 8.12 6.53 -3.28
N ASP A 49 8.99 6.49 -2.28
CA ASP A 49 10.31 7.11 -2.32
C ASP A 49 11.40 6.13 -2.83
N ASP A 50 11.11 4.85 -3.04
CA ASP A 50 12.10 3.87 -3.51
C ASP A 50 12.30 3.96 -5.03
N PRO A 51 13.46 4.45 -5.52
CA PRO A 51 13.69 4.64 -6.95
C PRO A 51 13.83 3.32 -7.73
N ARG A 52 13.95 2.18 -7.03
CA ARG A 52 14.09 0.85 -7.65
C ARG A 52 12.75 0.25 -8.03
N VAL A 53 11.63 0.91 -7.69
CA VAL A 53 10.30 0.40 -7.97
C VAL A 53 9.50 1.38 -8.81
N GLN A 54 8.73 0.86 -9.76
CA GLN A 54 7.63 1.63 -10.35
C GLN A 54 6.34 1.20 -9.68
N LEU A 55 5.56 2.17 -9.23
CA LEU A 55 4.29 1.94 -8.55
C LEU A 55 3.13 2.00 -9.55
N SER A 56 2.19 1.07 -9.40
CA SER A 56 0.83 1.23 -9.92
C SER A 56 -0.15 0.96 -8.79
N HIS A 57 -1.15 1.83 -8.65
CA HIS A 57 -2.17 1.76 -7.63
C HIS A 57 -3.46 1.30 -8.29
N VAL A 58 -3.88 0.06 -8.01
CA VAL A 58 -5.04 -0.56 -8.67
C VAL A 58 -6.14 -0.75 -7.64
N ALA A 59 -7.27 -0.06 -7.80
CA ALA A 59 -8.46 -0.30 -6.99
C ALA A 59 -9.06 -1.63 -7.45
N PHE A 60 -9.20 -2.56 -6.52
CA PHE A 60 -9.93 -3.80 -6.71
C PHE A 60 -11.04 -3.86 -5.67
N ASP A 61 -12.28 -4.03 -6.15
CA ASP A 61 -13.49 -4.10 -5.33
C ASP A 61 -13.96 -5.56 -5.33
N GLU A 62 -13.81 -6.23 -4.18
CA GLU A 62 -14.67 -7.36 -3.85
C GLU A 62 -15.45 -7.00 -2.58
N SER A 63 -16.57 -6.30 -2.80
CA SER A 63 -17.56 -5.89 -1.81
C SER A 63 -17.14 -4.74 -0.90
N VAL A 64 -17.62 -3.53 -1.25
CA VAL A 64 -17.80 -2.34 -0.39
C VAL A 64 -16.51 -1.63 0.04
N ASN A 65 -15.38 -2.32 0.01
CA ASN A 65 -14.10 -1.84 0.48
C ASN A 65 -13.12 -1.67 -0.69
N ILE A 66 -12.74 -0.42 -0.98
CA ILE A 66 -11.73 -0.12 -2.00
C ILE A 66 -10.38 -0.62 -1.48
N GLN A 67 -9.90 -1.72 -2.03
CA GLN A 67 -8.56 -2.22 -1.76
C GLN A 67 -7.67 -1.77 -2.91
N TYR A 68 -6.67 -0.94 -2.62
CA TYR A 68 -5.63 -0.71 -3.60
C TYR A 68 -4.52 -1.74 -3.45
N VAL A 69 -4.10 -2.28 -4.59
CA VAL A 69 -2.94 -3.15 -4.71
C VAL A 69 -1.80 -2.34 -5.30
N TYR A 70 -0.64 -2.33 -4.63
CA TYR A 70 0.58 -1.85 -5.26
C TYR A 70 1.17 -2.95 -6.12
N LYS A 71 1.29 -2.67 -7.42
CA LYS A 71 2.14 -3.44 -8.31
C LYS A 71 3.51 -2.76 -8.37
N LEU A 72 4.51 -3.39 -7.77
CA LEU A 72 5.89 -2.94 -7.86
C LEU A 72 6.57 -3.60 -9.05
N TYR A 73 7.23 -2.80 -9.88
CA TYR A 73 8.14 -3.31 -10.90
C TYR A 73 9.57 -3.07 -10.44
N CYS A 74 10.37 -4.13 -10.26
CA CYS A 74 11.79 -3.98 -10.02
C CYS A 74 12.47 -3.32 -11.23
N ALA A 75 12.81 -2.03 -11.11
CA ALA A 75 13.70 -1.35 -12.02
C ALA A 75 15.14 -1.83 -11.79
N SER A 76 15.95 -1.77 -12.85
CA SER A 76 17.33 -2.28 -12.97
C SER A 76 18.24 -1.95 -11.79
#